data_AF-A0A257CPJ2-F1
#
_entry.id   AF-A0A257CPJ2-F1
#
_cell.length_a   1.000
_cell.length_b   1.000
_cell.length_c   1.000
_cell.angle_alpha   90.00
_cell.angle_beta   90.00
_cell.angle_gamma   90.00
#
_symmetry.space_group_name_H-M   'P 1'
#
loop_
_entity.id
_entity.type
_entity.pdbx_description
1 polymer ?
#
loop_
_entity_poly.entity_id
_entity_poly.type
_entity_poly.pdbx_seq_one_letter_code
_entity_poly.pdbx_strand_id
1 'polypeptide(L)' 'MNIARTTAVQAATSAAASATSDAVHILVLKKALNTQAAAAATLIQALPPVPPLASAGSLGTRINTFA' A
#
# COMPACT_ATOMS: atom_id res chain seq x y z
N MET A 1 -43.80 -18.04 21.82
CA MET A 1 -43.24 -17.37 20.63
C MET A 1 -42.30 -16.25 21.07
N ASN A 2 -41.05 -16.57 21.39
CA ASN A 2 -40.00 -15.62 21.82
C ASN A 2 -38.61 -16.08 21.32
N ILE A 3 -38.41 -17.40 21.24
CA ILE A 3 -37.17 -18.04 20.75
C ILE A 3 -36.79 -17.61 19.32
N ALA A 4 -37.78 -17.46 18.41
CA ALA A 4 -37.53 -16.99 17.05
C ALA A 4 -37.04 -15.53 16.98
N ARG A 5 -37.38 -14.71 17.98
CA ARG A 5 -36.96 -13.31 18.07
C ARG A 5 -35.53 -13.24 18.60
N THR A 6 -35.20 -14.08 19.59
CA THR A 6 -33.83 -14.22 20.11
C THR A 6 -32.86 -14.72 19.03
N THR A 7 -33.23 -15.70 18.22
CA THR A 7 -32.37 -16.20 17.12
C THR A 7 -32.16 -15.15 16.04
N ALA A 8 -33.20 -14.39 15.67
CA ALA A 8 -33.09 -13.28 14.72
C ALA A 8 -32.18 -12.16 15.23
N VAL A 9 -32.28 -11.80 16.51
CA VAL A 9 -31.42 -10.78 17.14
C VAL A 9 -29.96 -11.25 17.19
N GLN A 10 -29.72 -12.51 17.54
CA GLN A 10 -28.36 -13.06 17.54
C GLN A 10 -27.77 -13.11 16.13
N ALA A 11 -28.54 -13.53 15.12
CA ALA A 11 -28.10 -13.53 13.73
C ALA A 11 -27.77 -12.10 13.24
N ALA A 12 -28.61 -11.12 13.54
CA ALA A 12 -28.36 -9.71 13.21
C ALA A 12 -27.09 -9.17 13.89
N THR A 13 -26.87 -9.54 15.15
CA THR A 13 -25.67 -9.14 15.92
C THR A 13 -24.41 -9.74 15.31
N SER A 14 -24.42 -11.04 14.98
CA SER A 14 -23.29 -11.71 14.32
C SER A 14 -23.00 -11.09 12.95
N ALA A 15 -24.04 -10.80 12.15
CA ALA A 15 -23.87 -10.15 10.85
C ALA A 15 -23.27 -8.75 10.96
N ALA A 16 -23.72 -7.94 11.94
CA ALA A 16 -23.16 -6.62 12.20
C ALA A 16 -21.69 -6.68 12.68
N ALA A 17 -21.35 -7.68 13.50
CA ALA A 17 -19.97 -7.92 13.93
C ALA A 17 -19.07 -8.30 12.76
N SER A 18 -19.54 -9.19 11.87
CA SER A 18 -18.82 -9.55 10.64
C SER A 18 -18.58 -8.35 9.73
N ALA A 19 -19.61 -7.54 9.45
CA ALA A 19 -19.48 -6.35 8.62
C ALA A 19 -18.50 -5.33 9.20
N THR A 20 -18.48 -5.17 10.52
CA THR A 20 -17.50 -4.33 11.22
C THR A 20 -16.08 -4.88 11.08
N SER A 21 -15.90 -6.20 11.26
CA SER A 21 -14.61 -6.86 11.10
C SER A 21 -14.04 -6.65 9.70
N ASP A 22 -14.86 -6.84 8.66
CA ASP A 22 -14.46 -6.65 7.27
C ASP A 22 -14.05 -5.20 6.98
N ALA A 23 -14.82 -4.23 7.48
CA ALA A 23 -14.51 -2.82 7.34
C ALA A 23 -13.17 -2.46 8.00
N VAL A 24 -12.90 -2.99 9.20
CA VAL A 24 -11.63 -2.78 9.90
C VAL A 24 -10.48 -3.43 9.14
N HIS A 25 -10.64 -4.65 8.62
CA HIS A 25 -9.60 -5.33 7.84
C HIS A 25 -9.24 -4.54 6.59
N ILE A 26 -10.23 -4.02 5.86
CA ILE A 26 -10.01 -3.17 4.69
C ILE A 26 -9.32 -1.87 5.07
N LEU A 27 -9.71 -1.23 6.18
CA LEU A 27 -9.07 0.00 6.66
C LEU A 27 -7.60 -0.22 7.05
N VAL A 28 -7.29 -1.33 7.73
CA VAL A 28 -5.91 -1.69 8.08
C VAL A 28 -5.10 -1.97 6.82
N LEU A 29 -5.65 -2.72 5.85
CA LEU A 29 -5.00 -2.96 4.57
C LEU A 29 -4.71 -1.64 3.83
N LYS A 30 -5.70 -0.74 3.73
CA LYS A 30 -5.51 0.58 3.13
C LYS A 30 -4.43 1.38 3.85
N LYS A 31 -4.40 1.35 5.19
CA LYS A 31 -3.36 2.03 5.96
C LYS A 31 -1.98 1.43 5.71
N ALA A 32 -1.86 0.10 5.64
CA ALA A 32 -0.61 -0.57 5.31
C ALA A 32 -0.11 -0.18 3.91
N LEU A 33 -1.01 -0.14 2.90
CA LEU A 33 -0.70 0.32 1.55
C LEU A 33 -0.25 1.78 1.52
N ASN A 34 -0.94 2.67 2.24
CA ASN A 34 -0.56 4.08 2.34
C ASN A 34 0.82 4.25 2.99
N THR A 35 1.11 3.50 4.06
CA THR A 35 2.44 3.51 4.70
C THR A 35 3.51 3.00 3.73
N GLN A 36 3.21 1.94 2.98
CA GLN A 36 4.14 1.40 1.99
C GLN A 36 4.41 2.39 0.86
N ALA A 37 3.38 3.10 0.37
CA ALA A 37 3.53 4.14 -0.64
C ALA A 37 4.42 5.30 -0.14
N ALA A 38 4.24 5.73 1.10
CA ALA A 38 5.09 6.76 1.71
C ALA A 38 6.55 6.30 1.84
N ALA A 39 6.78 5.05 2.25
CA ALA A 39 8.11 4.46 2.31
C ALA A 39 8.75 4.38 0.91
N ALA A 40 7.99 3.93 -0.10
CA ALA A 40 8.45 3.87 -1.49
C ALA A 40 8.80 5.26 -2.04
N ALA A 41 7.99 6.29 -1.75
CA ALA A 41 8.28 7.66 -2.15
C ALA A 41 9.58 8.18 -1.50
N THR A 42 9.83 7.83 -0.24
CA THR A 42 11.07 8.18 0.47
C THR A 42 12.28 7.51 -0.18
N LEU A 43 12.17 6.24 -0.56
CA LEU A 43 13.23 5.53 -1.26
C LEU A 43 13.54 6.17 -2.62
N ILE A 44 12.50 6.55 -3.39
CA ILE A 44 12.67 7.27 -4.65
C ILE A 44 13.42 8.59 -4.44
N GLN A 45 13.07 9.35 -3.40
CA GLN A 45 13.73 10.63 -3.07
C GLN A 45 15.16 10.44 -2.57
N ALA A 46 15.50 9.29 -2.02
CA ALA A 46 16.85 8.96 -1.57
C ALA A 46 17.79 8.55 -2.72
N LEU A 47 17.30 8.43 -3.96
CA LEU A 47 18.17 8.14 -5.09
C LEU A 47 19.16 9.31 -5.30
N PRO A 48 20.46 9.01 -5.50
CA PRO A 48 21.43 10.03 -5.82
C PRO A 48 21.10 10.69 -7.17
N PRO A 49 21.47 11.96 -7.37
CA PRO A 49 21.30 12.62 -8.65
C PRO A 49 22.05 11.85 -9.75
N VAL A 50 21.40 11.70 -10.91
CA VAL A 50 22.00 11.01 -12.07
C VAL A 50 23.23 11.82 -12.51
N PRO A 51 24.42 11.20 -12.59
CA PRO A 51 25.61 11.90 -13.07
C PRO A 51 25.44 12.39 -14.52
N PRO A 52 26.01 13.55 -14.87
CA PRO A 52 25.96 14.03 -16.25
C PRO A 52 26.71 13.05 -17.18
N LEU A 53 26.19 12.88 -18.39
CA LEU A 53 26.88 12.12 -19.43
C LEU A 53 28.26 12.75 -19.70
N ALA A 54 29.28 11.91 -19.86
CA ALA A 54 30.60 12.39 -20.22
C ALA A 54 30.57 12.96 -21.64
N SER A 55 30.73 14.28 -21.76
CA SER A 55 30.63 15.04 -23.01
C SER A 55 31.93 15.09 -23.82
N ALA A 56 33.00 14.42 -23.36
CA ALA A 56 34.27 14.34 -24.05
C ALA A 56 34.95 12.96 -23.87
N GLY A 57 35.70 12.53 -24.89
CA GLY A 57 36.41 11.26 -24.91
C GLY A 57 35.65 10.12 -25.61
N SER A 58 36.40 9.18 -26.20
CA SER A 58 35.87 8.09 -27.06
C SER A 58 35.01 7.07 -26.29
N LEU A 59 35.21 6.93 -24.98
CA LEU A 59 34.56 5.89 -24.16
C LEU A 59 33.35 6.41 -23.38
N GLY A 60 33.43 7.62 -22.80
CA GLY A 60 32.37 8.19 -21.96
C GLY A 60 31.13 8.71 -22.71
N THR A 61 31.27 9.01 -24.01
CA THR A 61 30.16 9.51 -24.86
C THR A 61 29.31 8.39 -25.47
N ARG A 62 29.81 7.14 -25.48
CA ARG A 62 29.17 6.03 -26.21
C ARG A 62 28.51 5.00 -25.30
N ILE A 63 28.81 5.03 -24.00
CA ILE A 63 28.28 4.09 -23.02
C ILE A 63 27.59 4.89 -21.92
N ASN A 64 26.27 4.72 -21.79
CA ASN A 64 25.55 5.19 -20.62
C ASN A 64 25.61 4.10 -19.54
N THR A 65 26.50 4.25 -18.56
CA THR A 65 26.66 3.30 -17.45
C THR A 65 25.56 3.42 -16.39
N PHE A 66 24.61 4.34 -16.56
CA PHE A 66 23.51 4.63 -15.62
C PHE A 66 22.12 4.43 -16.25
N ALA A 67 22.02 3.87 -17.46
CA ALA A 67 20.75 3.56 -18.15
C ALA A 67 20.24 2.15 -17.84
#